data_AF-A0A373CNN5-F1
#
_entry.id   AF-A0A373CNN5-F1
#
_cell.length_a   1.000
_cell.length_b   1.000
_cell.length_c   1.000
_cell.angle_alpha   90.00
_cell.angle_beta   90.00
_cell.angle_gamma   90.00
#
_symmetry.space_group_name_H-M   'P 1'
#
loop_
_entity.id
_entity.type
_entity.pdbx_description
1 polymer ?
#
loop_
_entity_poly.entity_id
_entity_poly.type
_entity_poly.pdbx_seq_one_letter_code
_entity_poly.pdbx_strand_id
1 'polypeptide(L)' 'FTLETMNEDRGKALQGRPDKAKIVEEWRESNPLGTKADCIRETGLAKHTVYKWWK' A
#
# COMPACT_ATOMS: atom_id res chain seq x y z
N PHE A 1 16.07 1.89 -31.52
CA PHE A 1 14.61 1.98 -31.33
C PHE A 1 14.33 1.38 -29.97
N THR A 2 13.69 2.17 -29.12
CA THR A 2 13.71 2.19 -27.65
C THR A 2 13.28 0.88 -26.97
N LEU A 3 14.12 0.39 -26.05
CA LEU A 3 13.74 -0.61 -25.04
C LEU A 3 13.56 0.10 -23.69
N GLU A 4 12.72 1.13 -23.70
CA GLU A 4 12.22 1.85 -22.52
C GLU A 4 10.83 1.33 -22.13
N THR A 5 10.57 0.04 -22.30
CA THR A 5 9.35 -0.56 -21.79
C THR A 5 9.58 -0.89 -20.33
N MET A 6 9.35 0.14 -19.50
CA MET A 6 9.29 0.05 -18.05
C MET A 6 8.29 -1.05 -17.67
N ASN A 7 8.83 -2.22 -17.33
CA ASN A 7 8.09 -3.28 -16.68
C ASN A 7 7.84 -2.80 -15.24
N GLU A 8 6.75 -2.04 -15.04
CA GLU A 8 6.27 -1.53 -13.74
C GLU A 8 5.72 -2.68 -12.87
N ASP A 9 6.41 -3.80 -12.86
CA ASP A 9 6.11 -4.95 -12.03
C ASP A 9 6.74 -4.68 -10.67
N ARG A 10 6.00 -3.93 -9.85
CA ARG A 10 6.22 -3.83 -8.40
C ARG A 10 5.91 -5.17 -7.75
N GLY A 11 6.59 -6.23 -8.19
CA GLY A 11 6.60 -7.56 -7.62
C GLY A 11 7.42 -7.61 -6.34
N LYS A 12 6.98 -6.88 -5.30
CA LYS A 12 7.43 -7.13 -3.92
C LYS A 12 6.62 -8.30 -3.35
N ALA A 13 6.84 -9.49 -3.88
CA ALA A 13 6.23 -10.72 -3.39
C ALA A 13 7.33 -11.74 -3.03
N LEU A 14 8.17 -11.43 -2.03
CA LEU A 14 9.20 -12.36 -1.55
C LEU A 14 9.31 -12.51 -0.02
N GLN A 15 8.37 -11.98 0.78
CA GLN A 15 8.20 -12.43 2.16
C GLN A 15 6.71 -12.56 2.43
N GLY A 16 6.30 -13.73 2.95
CA GLY A 16 4.92 -14.24 2.95
C GLY A 16 3.84 -13.18 3.09
N ARG A 17 2.84 -13.21 2.18
CA ARG A 17 1.68 -12.31 2.09
C ARG A 17 1.83 -11.05 2.96
N PRO A 18 2.25 -9.89 2.42
CA PRO A 18 2.44 -8.69 3.23
C PRO A 18 1.20 -8.47 4.10
N ASP A 19 1.41 -8.51 5.42
CA ASP A 19 0.34 -8.24 6.36
C ASP A 19 -0.27 -6.90 6.00
N LYS A 20 -1.60 -6.89 5.82
CA LYS A 20 -2.31 -5.66 5.44
C LYS A 20 -2.04 -4.53 6.45
N ALA A 21 -1.68 -4.88 7.69
CA ALA A 21 -1.18 -3.98 8.72
C ALA A 21 0.05 -3.18 8.25
N LYS A 22 1.05 -3.85 7.70
CA LYS A 22 2.32 -3.25 7.30
C LYS A 22 2.15 -2.26 6.15
N ILE A 23 1.26 -2.57 5.21
CA ILE A 23 0.90 -1.66 4.12
C ILE A 23 0.28 -0.36 4.68
N VAL A 24 -0.63 -0.47 5.67
CA VAL A 24 -1.24 0.70 6.31
C VAL A 24 -0.22 1.50 7.11
N GLU A 25 0.70 0.81 7.81
CA GLU A 25 1.79 1.42 8.57
C GLU A 25 2.75 2.20 7.66
N GLU A 26 3.34 1.53 6.65
CA GLU A 26 4.25 2.16 5.68
C GLU A 26 3.60 3.35 4.95
N TRP A 27 2.31 3.21 4.61
CA TRP A 27 1.56 4.29 3.97
C TRP A 27 1.38 5.48 4.90
N ARG A 28 1.06 5.25 6.18
CA ARG A 28 0.84 6.31 7.17
C ARG A 28 2.13 7.02 7.57
N GLU A 29 3.25 6.28 7.64
CA GLU A 29 4.58 6.87 7.84
C GLU A 29 4.93 7.81 6.68
N SER A 30 4.60 7.43 5.45
CA SER A 30 4.81 8.26 4.26
C SER A 30 3.78 9.39 4.12
N ASN A 31 2.56 9.20 4.65
CA ASN A 31 1.43 10.13 4.55
C ASN A 31 0.86 10.47 5.95
N PRO A 32 1.58 11.24 6.78
CA PRO A 32 1.13 11.57 8.13
C PRO A 32 -0.13 12.45 8.16
N LEU A 33 -0.39 13.20 7.08
CA LEU A 33 -1.59 14.01 6.89
C LEU A 33 -2.72 13.27 6.15
N GLY A 34 -2.42 12.07 5.65
CA GLY A 34 -3.34 11.28 4.85
C GLY A 34 -4.49 10.73 5.68
N THR A 35 -5.69 10.68 5.10
CA THR A 35 -6.86 10.16 5.81
C THR A 35 -7.01 8.65 5.60
N LYS A 36 -7.84 8.00 6.44
CA LYS A 36 -8.21 6.58 6.25
C LYS A 36 -8.78 6.33 4.85
N ALA A 37 -9.49 7.32 4.27
CA ALA A 37 -10.08 7.21 2.95
C ALA A 37 -9.02 7.24 1.83
N ASP A 38 -8.00 8.10 1.96
CA ASP A 38 -6.87 8.15 1.03
C ASP A 38 -6.09 6.84 1.07
N CYS A 39 -5.81 6.33 2.27
CA CYS A 39 -5.17 5.02 2.42
C CYS A 39 -5.96 3.90 1.74
N ILE A 40 -7.29 3.85 1.87
CA ILE A 40 -8.13 2.87 1.17
C ILE A 40 -8.02 3.02 -0.36
N ARG A 41 -8.05 4.25 -0.87
CA ARG A 41 -7.94 4.55 -2.31
C ARG A 41 -6.58 4.18 -2.89
N GLU A 42 -5.50 4.47 -2.17
CA GLU A 42 -4.14 4.25 -2.64
C GLU A 42 -3.67 2.80 -2.45
N THR A 43 -3.96 2.21 -1.30
CA THR A 43 -3.52 0.84 -0.98
C THR A 43 -4.46 -0.23 -1.52
N GLY A 44 -5.69 0.14 -1.91
CA GLY A 44 -6.73 -0.80 -2.33
C GLY A 44 -7.23 -1.73 -1.22
N LEU A 45 -6.88 -1.43 0.04
CA LEU A 45 -7.29 -2.24 1.18
C LEU A 45 -8.76 -2.00 1.52
N ALA A 46 -9.45 -3.07 1.90
CA ALA A 46 -10.84 -2.96 2.33
C ALA A 46 -10.98 -2.04 3.55
N LYS A 47 -12.07 -1.27 3.61
CA LYS A 47 -12.37 -0.33 4.70
C LYS A 47 -12.16 -0.94 6.09
N HIS A 48 -12.71 -2.14 6.33
CA HIS A 48 -12.59 -2.81 7.62
C HIS A 48 -11.12 -3.11 8.00
N THR A 49 -10.27 -3.39 7.01
CA THR A 49 -8.85 -3.67 7.22
C THR A 49 -8.13 -2.38 7.62
N VAL A 50 -8.29 -1.30 6.86
CA VAL A 50 -7.65 -0.02 7.19
C VAL A 50 -8.09 0.46 8.56
N TYR A 51 -9.39 0.41 8.87
CA TYR A 51 -9.90 0.82 10.18
C TYR A 51 -9.38 -0.04 11.34
N LYS A 52 -9.15 -1.35 11.12
CA LYS A 52 -8.60 -2.26 12.12
C LYS A 52 -7.15 -1.93 12.48
N TRP A 53 -6.36 -1.47 11.51
CA TRP A 53 -4.93 -1.20 11.68
C TRP A 53 -4.60 0.28 11.93
N TRP A 54 -5.55 1.18 11.68
CA TRP A 54 -5.40 2.61 11.91
C TRP A 54 -5.63 2.98 13.38
N LYS A 55 -4.59 2.79 14.20
CA LYS A 55 -4.54 3.16 15.63
C LYS A 55 -4.25 4.63 15.87
#